data_AF-A0A645GN65-F1
#
_entry.id   AF-A0A645GN65-F1
#
_cell.length_a   1.000
_cell.length_b   1.000
_cell.length_c   1.000
_cell.angle_alpha   90.00
_cell.angle_beta   90.00
_cell.angle_gamma   90.00
#
_symmetry.space_group_name_H-M   'P 1'
#
loop_
_entity.id
_entity.type
_entity.pdbx_description
1 polymer ?
#
loop_
_entity_poly.entity_id
_entity_poly.type
_entity_poly.pdbx_seq_one_letter_code
_entity_poly.pdbx_strand_id
1 'polypeptide(L)'
;MKNYTKKDIQFEFTSGTEFPLDLSKYALVVHCGGCMLNEREMKYRIACCGDQDIPIVNYGVLIAQMNGILSRTLEVFKTQV
;
A
#
# COMPACT_ATOMS: atom_id res chain seq x y z
N MET A 1 3.94 11.16 5.63
CA MET A 1 4.77 11.01 4.40
C MET A 1 5.55 12.27 4.02
N LYS A 2 4.94 13.45 3.81
CA LYS A 2 5.70 14.69 3.49
C LYS A 2 6.79 14.98 4.52
N ASN A 3 6.45 14.98 5.82
CA ASN A 3 7.42 15.20 6.90
C ASN A 3 8.50 14.11 7.02
N TYR A 4 8.16 12.87 6.67
CA TYR A 4 9.06 11.71 6.74
C TYR A 4 10.07 11.73 5.59
N THR A 5 9.61 12.00 4.36
CA THR A 5 10.44 11.99 3.14
C THR A 5 11.09 13.33 2.83
N LYS A 6 10.58 14.43 3.41
CA LYS A 6 10.92 15.82 3.07
C LYS A 6 10.66 16.19 1.60
N LYS A 7 9.82 15.44 0.90
CA LYS A 7 9.42 15.70 -0.49
C LYS A 7 8.03 16.34 -0.56
N ASP A 8 7.81 17.16 -1.58
CA ASP A 8 6.45 17.60 -1.92
C ASP A 8 5.75 16.51 -2.74
N ILE A 9 4.92 15.74 -2.05
CA ILE A 9 4.18 14.62 -2.63
C ILE A 9 2.82 15.11 -3.10
N GLN A 10 2.49 14.80 -4.34
CA GLN A 10 1.14 14.93 -4.90
C GLN A 10 0.32 13.69 -4.55
N PHE A 11 -0.86 13.89 -3.97
CA PHE A 11 -1.75 12.80 -3.59
C PHE A 11 -2.99 12.81 -4.46
N GLU A 12 -3.37 11.65 -4.94
CA GLU A 12 -4.65 11.40 -5.61
C GLU A 12 -5.38 10.31 -4.82
N PHE A 13 -6.69 10.47 -4.65
CA PHE A 13 -7.51 9.59 -3.82
C PHE A 13 -8.60 8.97 -4.66
N THR A 14 -8.80 7.67 -4.47
CA THR A 14 -9.95 6.92 -4.99
C THR A 14 -10.55 6.10 -3.85
N SER A 15 -11.85 5.80 -3.93
CA SER A 15 -12.56 5.07 -2.87
C SER A 15 -13.66 4.17 -3.44
N GLY A 16 -14.12 3.21 -2.64
CA GLY A 16 -15.10 2.23 -3.07
C GLY A 16 -14.51 1.15 -3.97
N THR A 17 -15.26 0.79 -5.01
CA THR A 17 -14.86 -0.24 -6.00
C THR A 17 -13.99 0.32 -7.11
N GLU A 18 -13.74 1.63 -7.15
CA GLU A 18 -12.89 2.24 -8.16
C GLU A 18 -11.42 1.94 -7.88
N PHE A 19 -10.71 1.54 -8.94
CA PHE A 19 -9.27 1.36 -8.96
C PHE A 19 -8.78 1.68 -10.38
N PRO A 20 -7.92 2.70 -10.56
CA PRO A 20 -7.45 3.11 -11.88
C PRO A 20 -6.77 1.94 -12.62
N LEU A 21 -7.08 1.78 -13.91
CA LEU A 21 -6.44 0.77 -14.75
C LEU A 21 -5.02 1.17 -15.14
N ASP A 22 -4.79 2.45 -15.40
CA ASP A 22 -3.47 3.00 -15.67
C ASP A 22 -2.90 3.62 -14.39
N LEU A 23 -1.83 3.00 -13.89
CA LEU A 23 -1.11 3.40 -12.70
C LEU A 23 0.24 4.04 -13.02
N SER A 24 0.63 4.13 -14.30
CA SER A 24 1.97 4.54 -14.75
C SER A 24 2.40 5.93 -14.26
N LYS A 25 1.43 6.81 -13.97
CA LYS A 25 1.69 8.14 -13.41
C LYS A 25 2.05 8.14 -11.91
N TYR A 26 1.84 7.04 -11.18
CA TYR A 26 2.04 6.97 -9.74
C TYR A 26 3.38 6.33 -9.37
N ALA A 27 4.07 6.90 -8.39
CA ALA A 27 5.29 6.30 -7.85
C ALA A 27 5.03 5.25 -6.74
N LEU A 28 3.83 5.24 -6.15
CA LEU A 28 3.44 4.35 -5.06
C LEU A 28 1.92 4.34 -4.91
N VAL A 29 1.33 3.15 -4.80
CA VAL A 29 -0.05 2.97 -4.36
C VAL A 29 -0.07 2.73 -2.85
N VAL A 30 -0.89 3.50 -2.13
CA VAL A 30 -1.16 3.27 -0.71
C VAL A 30 -2.59 2.78 -0.56
N HIS A 31 -2.75 1.49 -0.27
CA HIS A 31 -4.06 0.85 -0.14
C HIS A 31 -4.53 0.84 1.32
N CYS A 32 -5.84 0.93 1.54
CA CYS A 32 -6.40 0.75 2.88
C CYS A 32 -6.30 -0.72 3.34
N GLY A 33 -6.77 -1.03 4.55
CA GLY A 33 -6.81 -2.41 5.06
C GLY A 33 -7.75 -3.34 4.30
N GLY A 34 -8.54 -2.85 3.34
CA GLY A 34 -9.42 -3.68 2.51
C GLY A 34 -10.56 -4.34 3.27
N CYS A 35 -10.98 -3.81 4.44
CA CYS A 35 -12.00 -4.43 5.30
C CYS A 35 -13.36 -4.66 4.62
N MET A 36 -13.65 -3.91 3.55
CA MET A 36 -14.87 -4.03 2.76
C MET A 36 -14.67 -4.78 1.42
N LEU A 37 -13.45 -5.26 1.14
CA LEU A 37 -13.12 -5.96 -0.10
C LEU A 37 -12.97 -7.46 0.17
N ASN A 38 -13.29 -8.27 -0.83
CA ASN A 38 -12.98 -9.69 -0.79
C ASN A 38 -11.52 -9.96 -1.20
N GLU A 39 -11.03 -11.17 -0.93
CA GLU A 39 -9.65 -11.57 -1.23
C GLU A 39 -9.32 -11.49 -2.73
N ARG A 40 -10.27 -11.84 -3.60
CA ARG A 40 -10.07 -11.79 -5.06
C ARG A 40 -9.82 -10.37 -5.54
N GLU A 41 -10.60 -9.41 -5.06
CA GLU A 41 -10.48 -7.99 -5.39
C GLU A 41 -9.14 -7.42 -4.90
N MET A 42 -8.73 -7.79 -3.67
CA MET A 42 -7.43 -7.37 -3.14
C MET A 42 -6.26 -7.93 -3.98
N LYS A 43 -6.31 -9.23 -4.33
CA LYS A 43 -5.29 -9.86 -5.19
C LYS A 43 -5.26 -9.25 -6.59
N TYR A 44 -6.41 -8.94 -7.16
CA TYR A 44 -6.50 -8.26 -8.45
C TYR A 44 -5.81 -6.90 -8.44
N ARG A 45 -6.05 -6.08 -7.41
CA ARG A 45 -5.40 -4.76 -7.26
C ARG A 45 -3.88 -4.89 -7.11
N ILE A 46 -3.41 -5.87 -6.32
CA ILE A 46 -1.97 -6.14 -6.17
C ILE A 46 -1.35 -6.57 -7.51
N ALA A 47 -2.03 -7.45 -8.26
CA ALA A 47 -1.58 -7.90 -9.57
C ALA A 47 -1.49 -6.72 -10.56
N CYS A 48 -2.51 -5.87 -10.63
CA CYS A 48 -2.54 -4.70 -11.50
C CYS A 48 -1.39 -3.71 -11.21
N CYS A 49 -1.01 -3.54 -9.93
CA CYS A 49 0.20 -2.81 -9.55
C CYS A 49 1.47 -3.50 -10.03
N GLY A 50 1.58 -4.82 -9.83
CA GLY A 50 2.73 -5.63 -10.25
C GLY A 50 2.95 -5.65 -11.76
N ASP A 51 1.88 -5.77 -12.54
CA ASP A 51 1.92 -5.79 -14.01
C ASP A 51 2.42 -4.46 -14.62
N GLN A 52 2.37 -3.38 -13.85
CA GLN A 52 2.83 -2.04 -14.24
C GLN A 52 4.09 -1.60 -13.48
N ASP A 53 4.73 -2.51 -12.74
CA ASP A 53 5.90 -2.24 -11.90
C ASP A 53 5.71 -1.10 -10.87
N ILE A 54 4.48 -0.89 -10.41
CA ILE A 54 4.16 0.13 -9.41
C ILE A 54 4.13 -0.51 -8.02
N PRO A 55 4.93 -0.03 -7.04
CA PRO A 55 4.89 -0.58 -5.69
C PRO A 55 3.55 -0.27 -5.01
N ILE A 56 3.09 -1.21 -4.19
CA ILE A 56 1.88 -1.08 -3.37
C ILE A 56 2.21 -1.37 -1.90
N VAL A 57 1.67 -0.55 -1.00
CA VAL A 57 1.78 -0.72 0.45
C VAL A 57 0.42 -0.48 1.10
N ASN A 58 0.14 -1.13 2.24
CA ASN A 58 -1.08 -0.83 2.99
C ASN A 58 -0.85 0.23 4.09
N TYR A 59 -1.93 0.83 4.59
CA TYR A 59 -1.87 1.81 5.69
C TYR A 59 -1.13 1.29 6.92
N GLY A 60 -1.38 0.05 7.35
CA GLY A 60 -0.75 -0.52 8.54
C GLY A 60 0.77 -0.58 8.41
N VAL A 61 1.28 -1.13 7.30
CA VAL A 61 2.72 -1.24 7.03
C VAL A 61 3.37 0.14 6.90
N LEU A 62 2.71 1.06 6.18
CA LEU A 62 3.22 2.41 5.97
C LEU A 62 3.28 3.21 7.29
N ILE A 63 2.22 3.14 8.11
CA ILE A 63 2.16 3.78 9.42
C ILE A 63 3.23 3.18 10.34
N ALA A 64 3.37 1.86 10.38
CA ALA A 64 4.37 1.20 11.20
C ALA A 64 5.80 1.60 10.79
N GLN A 65 6.08 1.72 9.49
CA GLN A 65 7.37 2.20 8.98
C GLN A 65 7.62 3.66 9.40
N MET A 66 6.65 4.54 9.21
CA MET A 66 6.80 5.96 9.55
C MET A 66 6.97 6.22 11.05
N ASN A 67 6.46 5.33 11.90
CA ASN A 67 6.62 5.39 13.36
C ASN A 67 7.81 4.57 13.88
N GLY A 68 8.58 3.89 13.01
CA GLY A 68 9.74 3.11 13.42
C GLY A 68 9.43 1.78 14.14
N ILE A 69 8.20 1.27 14.04
CA ILE A 69 7.75 0.04 14.71
C ILE A 69 7.59 -1.17 13.78
N LEU A 70 7.78 -1.00 12.46
CA LEU A 70 7.54 -2.07 11.48
C LEU A 70 8.32 -3.35 11.78
N SER A 71 9.62 -3.24 12.11
CA SER A 71 10.46 -4.40 12.43
C SER A 71 9.92 -5.23 13.59
N ARG A 72 9.38 -4.55 14.63
CA ARG A 72 8.76 -5.19 15.79
C ARG A 72 7.41 -5.81 15.43
N THR A 73 6.59 -5.12 14.64
CA THR A 73 5.28 -5.65 14.19
C THR A 73 5.43 -6.92 13.34
N LEU A 74 6.48 -7.01 12.53
CA LEU A 74 6.73 -8.18 11.69
C LEU A 74 7.37 -9.36 12.42
N GLU A 75 7.88 -9.16 13.63
CA GLU A 75 8.61 -10.18 14.40
C GLU A 75 7.78 -11.46 14.63
N VAL A 76 6.48 -11.31 14.87
CA VAL A 76 5.56 -12.44 15.12
C VAL A 76 5.41 -13.37 13.91
N PHE A 77 5.65 -12.86 12.69
CA PHE A 77 5.56 -13.64 11.46
C PHE A 77 6.89 -14.30 11.08
N LYS A 78 8.01 -13.84 11.66
CA LYS A 78 9.35 -14.42 11.40
C LYS A 78 9.55 -15.79 12.05
N THR A 79 8.67 -16.17 12.99
CA THR A 79 8.77 -17.43 13.75
C THR A 79 7.85 -18.53 13.20
N GLN A 80 7.18 -18.31 12.06
CA GLN A 80 6.43 -19.36 11.36
C GLN A 80 7.33 -19.97 10.28
N VAL A 81 7.75 -21.21 10.56
CA VAL A 81 8.46 -22.14 9.67
C VAL A 81 7.51 -22.64 8.59
#